data_AF-A0A7Z0QE79-F1
#
_entry.id   AF-A0A7Z0QE79-F1
#
_cell.length_a   1.000
_cell.length_b   1.000
_cell.length_c   1.000
_cell.angle_alpha   90.00
_cell.angle_beta   90.00
_cell.angle_gamma   90.00
#
_symmetry.space_group_name_H-M   'P 1'
#
loop_
_entity.id
_entity.type
_entity.pdbx_description
1 polymer ?
#
loop_
_entity_poly.entity_id
_entity_poly.type
_entity_poly.pdbx_seq_one_letter_code
_entity_poly.pdbx_strand_id
1 'polypeptide(L)' 'MMRSEEQADRYRVEAEECRCVAERAIKQPDRESWLRLAANWMKLAEGASLRDELKK' A
#
# COMPACT_ATOMS: atom_id res chain seq x y z
N MET A 1 -7.72 19.44 -7.37
CA MET A 1 -7.60 18.04 -7.83
C MET A 1 -6.53 17.41 -6.97
N MET A 2 -6.85 16.35 -6.21
CA MET A 2 -5.87 15.66 -5.35
C MET A 2 -4.83 15.02 -6.29
N ARG A 3 -3.54 15.37 -6.14
CA ARG A 3 -2.48 14.84 -7.01
C ARG A 3 -2.36 13.33 -6.82
N SER A 4 -2.14 12.57 -7.88
CA SER A 4 -2.02 11.10 -7.73
C SER A 4 -0.75 10.72 -6.96
N GLU A 5 0.23 11.63 -6.86
CA GLU A 5 1.36 11.55 -5.94
C GLU A 5 0.92 11.43 -4.47
N GLU A 6 -0.05 12.23 -4.00
CA GLU A 6 -0.57 12.12 -2.62
C GLU A 6 -1.30 10.78 -2.39
N GLN A 7 -1.92 10.23 -3.43
CA GLN A 7 -2.57 8.92 -3.35
C GLN A 7 -1.54 7.80 -3.26
N ALA A 8 -0.47 7.86 -4.06
CA ALA A 8 0.62 6.90 -3.99
C ALA A 8 1.31 6.91 -2.62
N ASP A 9 1.52 8.09 -2.04
CA ASP A 9 2.11 8.24 -0.70
C ASP A 9 1.21 7.64 0.39
N ARG A 10 -0.10 7.91 0.35
CA ARG A 10 -1.05 7.30 1.29
C ARG A 10 -1.08 5.78 1.20
N TYR A 11 -1.02 5.23 -0.01
CA TYR A 11 -0.97 3.78 -0.20
C TYR A 11 0.33 3.15 0.31
N ARG A 12 1.47 3.87 0.22
CA ARG A 12 2.74 3.42 0.83
C ARG A 12 2.66 3.40 2.34
N VAL A 13 2.11 4.46 2.95
CA VAL A 13 1.92 4.54 4.40
C VAL A 13 1.01 3.41 4.89
N GLU A 14 -0.12 3.16 4.23
CA GLU A 14 -1.01 2.04 4.59
C GLU A 14 -0.33 0.67 4.40
N ALA A 15 0.50 0.52 3.37
CA ALA A 15 1.27 -0.72 3.18
C ALA A 15 2.26 -0.97 4.32
N GLU A 16 2.97 0.05 4.78
CA GLU A 16 3.90 -0.04 5.90
C GLU A 16 3.18 -0.32 7.22
N GLU A 17 2.05 0.34 7.49
CA GLU A 17 1.22 0.03 8.65
C GLU A 17 0.72 -1.42 8.62
N CYS A 18 0.25 -1.91 7.46
CA CYS A 18 -0.14 -3.30 7.31
C CYS A 18 1.01 -4.28 7.61
N ARG A 19 2.25 -3.95 7.22
CA ARG A 19 3.43 -4.77 7.57
C ARG A 19 3.71 -4.76 9.06
N CYS A 20 3.64 -3.60 9.71
CA CYS A 20 3.81 -3.48 11.15
C CYS A 20 2.74 -4.26 11.93
N VAL A 21 1.48 -4.22 11.47
CA VAL A 21 0.39 -5.02 12.04
C VAL A 21 0.62 -6.51 11.79
N ALA A 22 1.11 -6.89 10.60
CA ALA A 22 1.46 -8.28 10.29
C ALA A 22 2.58 -8.82 11.20
N GLU A 23 3.59 -8.00 11.52
CA GLU A 23 4.67 -8.38 12.43
C GLU A 23 4.20 -8.52 13.88
N ARG A 24 3.20 -7.72 14.28
CA ARG A 24 2.55 -7.79 15.59
C ARG A 24 1.45 -8.86 15.67
N ALA A 25 1.00 -9.39 14.54
CA ALA A 25 -0.05 -10.40 14.49
C ALA A 25 0.46 -11.73 15.05
N ILE A 26 -0.09 -12.13 16.18
CA ILE A 26 0.23 -13.40 16.87
C ILE A 26 -0.25 -14.61 16.04
N LYS A 27 -1.29 -14.42 15.22
CA LYS A 27 -1.84 -15.46 14.35
C LYS A 27 -1.19 -15.41 12.96
N GLN A 28 -0.58 -16.51 12.54
CA GLN A 28 -0.03 -16.69 11.19
C GLN A 28 -1.02 -16.35 10.04
N PRO A 29 -2.30 -16.76 10.07
CA PRO A 29 -3.23 -16.42 8.98
C PRO A 29 -3.53 -14.92 8.91
N ASP A 30 -3.54 -14.22 10.06
CA ASP A 30 -3.64 -12.77 10.07
C ASP A 30 -2.39 -12.15 9.47
N ARG A 31 -1.19 -12.62 9.84
CA ARG A 31 0.08 -12.13 9.30
C ARG A 31 0.17 -12.25 7.77
N GLU A 32 -0.21 -13.40 7.21
CA GLU A 32 -0.24 -13.57 5.75
C GLU A 32 -1.28 -12.68 5.08
N SER A 33 -2.46 -12.51 5.69
CA SER A 33 -3.51 -11.64 5.17
C SER A 33 -3.06 -10.17 5.15
N TRP A 34 -2.42 -9.71 6.22
CA TRP A 34 -1.86 -8.36 6.33
C TRP A 34 -0.68 -8.13 5.39
N LEU A 35 0.22 -9.10 5.22
CA LEU A 35 1.31 -9.02 4.24
C LEU A 35 0.78 -8.94 2.80
N ARG A 36 -0.26 -9.71 2.49
CA ARG A 36 -0.90 -9.72 1.18
C ARG A 36 -1.65 -8.42 0.91
N LEU A 37 -2.24 -7.81 1.95
CA LEU A 37 -2.86 -6.50 1.89
C LEU A 37 -1.81 -5.40 1.63
N ALA A 38 -0.68 -5.43 2.35
CA ALA A 38 0.44 -4.51 2.14
C ALA A 38 1.00 -4.57 0.71
N ALA A 39 1.15 -5.77 0.15
CA ALA A 39 1.58 -5.96 -1.23
C ALA A 39 0.57 -5.41 -2.25
N ASN A 40 -0.73 -5.50 -1.95
CA ASN A 40 -1.78 -4.93 -2.79
C ASN A 40 -1.74 -3.40 -2.77
N TRP A 41 -1.58 -2.81 -1.57
CA TRP A 41 -1.42 -1.36 -1.41
C TRP A 41 -0.18 -0.83 -2.15
N MET A 42 0.96 -1.52 -2.12
CA MET A 42 2.12 -1.12 -2.93
C MET A 42 1.84 -1.15 -4.44
N LYS A 43 1.15 -2.19 -4.94
CA LYS A 43 0.72 -2.23 -6.35
C LYS A 43 -0.21 -1.08 -6.73
N LEU A 44 -1.10 -0.69 -5.82
CA LEU A 44 -1.99 0.45 -6.01
C LEU A 44 -1.21 1.77 -6.00
N ALA A 45 -0.19 1.90 -5.13
CA ALA A 45 0.73 3.04 -5.11
C ALA A 45 1.50 3.18 -6.40
N GLU A 46 2.11 2.09 -6.88
CA GLU A 46 2.82 2.05 -8.16
C GLU A 46 1.90 2.40 -9.33
N GLY A 47 0.69 1.85 -9.36
CA GLY A 47 -0.31 2.19 -10.37
C GLY A 47 -0.82 3.64 -10.28
N ALA A 48 -0.85 4.23 -9.09
CA ALA A 48 -1.22 5.62 -8.89
C ALA A 48 -0.12 6.58 -9.39
N SER A 49 1.15 6.28 -9.10
CA SER A 49 2.29 7.02 -9.67
C SER A 49 2.34 6.91 -11.20
N LEU A 50 2.15 5.70 -11.75
CA LEU A 50 2.19 5.47 -13.19
C LEU A 50 1.06 6.20 -13.95
N ARG A 51 -0.13 6.30 -13.33
CA ARG A 51 -1.27 7.05 -13.90
C ARG A 51 -1.08 8.57 -13.83
N ASP A 52 -0.26 9.08 -12.92
CA ASP A 52 0.11 10.50 -12.88
C ASP A 52 1.08 10.84 -14.02
N GLU A 53 2.09 10.01 -14.24
CA GLU A 53 3.06 10.18 -15.34
C GLU A 53 2.40 10.07 -16.73
N LEU A 54 1.43 9.17 -16.92
CA LEU A 54 0.75 9.01 -18.21
C LEU A 54 -0.16 10.20 -18.58
N LYS A 55 -0.45 11.10 -17.64
CA LYS A 55 -1.26 12.30 -17.87
C LYS A 55 -0.43 13.57 -18.05
N LYS A 56 0.90 13.48 -18.07
CA LYS A 56 1.81 14.62 -18.15
C LYS A 56 2.20 14.98 -19.58
#